data_AF-A0A2E7EGN1-F1
#
_entry.id   AF-A0A2E7EGN1-F1
#
_cell.length_a   1.000
_cell.length_b   1.000
_cell.length_c   1.000
_cell.angle_alpha   90.00
_cell.angle_beta   90.00
_cell.angle_gamma   90.00
#
_symmetry.space_group_name_H-M   'P 1'
#
loop_
_entity.id
_entity.type
_entity.pdbx_description
1 polymer ?
#
loop_
_entity_poly.entity_id
_entity_poly.type
_entity_poly.pdbx_seq_one_letter_code
_entity_poly.pdbx_strand_id
1 'polypeptide(L)' 'MARERNRRNLPKKICPVCRRPFVMRKRWQRCWSEVIYCSELCRRRR' A
#
# COMPACT_ATOMS: atom_id res chain seq x y z
N MET A 1 18.66 -25.31 3.48
CA MET A 1 18.55 -23.94 4.03
C MET A 1 17.64 -23.09 3.14
N ALA A 2 16.33 -23.26 3.26
CA ALA A 2 15.38 -22.45 2.50
C ALA A 2 15.45 -21.01 3.02
N ARG A 3 15.91 -20.07 2.18
CA ARG A 3 15.94 -18.64 2.51
C ARG A 3 14.51 -18.18 2.77
N GLU A 4 14.14 -18.14 4.04
CA GLU A 4 12.92 -17.53 4.53
C GLU A 4 12.98 -16.04 4.18
N ARG A 5 12.48 -15.69 2.99
CA ARG A 5 12.23 -14.30 2.61
C ARG A 5 11.05 -13.84 3.45
N ASN A 6 11.35 -13.40 4.66
CA ASN A 6 10.43 -12.78 5.60
C ASN A 6 9.90 -11.47 4.99
N ARG A 7 8.93 -11.59 4.07
CA ARG A 7 8.24 -10.48 3.39
C ARG A 7 7.00 -10.02 4.16
N ARG A 8 6.88 -10.40 5.45
CA ARG A 8 5.62 -10.34 6.20
C ARG A 8 5.34 -8.98 6.86
N ASN A 9 6.31 -8.07 6.96
CA ASN A 9 6.16 -6.77 7.64
C ASN A 9 6.06 -5.54 6.72
N LEU A 10 5.57 -5.69 5.49
CA LEU A 10 5.29 -4.51 4.67
C LEU A 10 4.13 -3.72 5.30
N PRO A 11 4.29 -2.39 5.50
CA PRO A 11 3.21 -1.58 6.05
C PRO A 11 2.00 -1.64 5.11
N LYS A 12 0.84 -1.91 5.70
CA LYS A 12 -0.45 -1.95 5.01
C LYS A 12 -1.25 -0.73 5.43
N LYS A 13 -1.82 -0.03 4.46
CA LYS A 13 -2.77 1.07 4.70
C LYS A 13 -4.14 0.67 4.22
N ILE A 14 -5.18 1.29 4.78
CA ILE A 14 -6.58 1.07 4.36
C ILE A 14 -6.99 2.22 3.47
N CYS A 15 -7.54 1.92 2.29
CA CYS A 15 -8.07 2.95 1.40
C CYS A 15 -9.45 3.43 1.92
N PRO A 16 -9.68 4.73 2.14
CA PRO A 16 -10.96 5.22 2.66
C PRO A 16 -12.14 5.06 1.67
N VAL A 17 -11.86 4.97 0.37
CA VAL A 17 -12.89 4.89 -0.68
C VAL A 17 -13.40 3.46 -0.87
N CYS A 18 -12.48 2.49 -1.02
CA CYS A 18 -12.86 1.10 -1.27
C CYS A 18 -12.74 0.20 -0.03
N ARG A 19 -12.25 0.73 1.10
CA ARG A 19 -12.03 0.03 2.38
C ARG A 19 -11.16 -1.23 2.26
N ARG A 20 -10.39 -1.36 1.19
CA ARG A 20 -9.48 -2.49 0.97
C ARG A 20 -8.09 -2.18 1.54
N PRO A 21 -7.49 -3.13 2.29
CA PRO A 21 -6.10 -3.00 2.72
C PRO A 21 -5.18 -3.13 1.51
N PHE A 22 -4.19 -2.24 1.40
CA PHE A 22 -3.20 -2.27 0.35
C PHE A 22 -1.79 -2.20 0.93
N VAL A 23 -0.89 -2.99 0.35
CA VAL A 23 0.51 -3.10 0.79
C VAL A 23 1.36 -1.99 0.17
N MET A 24 2.39 -1.57 0.90
CA MET A 24 3.43 -0.70 0.36
C MET A 24 4.06 -1.33 -0.90
N ARG A 25 4.10 -0.55 -1.98
CA ARG A 25 4.71 -0.92 -3.26
C ARG A 25 6.03 -0.18 -3.43
N LYS A 26 6.99 -0.78 -4.14
CA LYS A 26 8.29 -0.15 -4.44
C LYS A 26 8.14 1.25 -5.08
N ARG A 27 7.12 1.47 -5.92
CA ARG A 27 6.87 2.79 -6.55
C ARG A 27 6.53 3.89 -5.54
N TRP A 28 6.09 3.52 -4.34
CA TRP A 28 5.64 4.45 -3.31
C TRP A 28 6.70 4.73 -2.25
N GLN A 29 7.91 4.17 -2.38
CA GLN A 29 8.97 4.35 -1.37
C GLN A 29 9.23 5.83 -1.02
N ARG A 30 9.13 6.75 -1.98
CA ARG A 30 9.39 8.19 -1.77
C ARG A 30 8.18 8.99 -1.26
N CYS A 31 6.96 8.54 -1.54
CA CYS A 31 5.72 9.29 -1.24
C CYS A 31 4.75 8.48 -0.36
N TRP A 32 5.21 7.42 0.31
CA TRP A 32 4.34 6.50 1.03
C TRP A 32 3.52 7.21 2.11
N SER A 33 4.07 8.22 2.76
CA SER A 33 3.38 9.06 3.73
C SER A 33 2.15 9.74 3.14
N GLU A 34 2.24 10.25 1.91
CA GLU A 34 1.15 10.95 1.19
C GLU A 34 0.15 9.99 0.53
N VAL A 35 0.55 8.74 0.28
CA VAL A 35 -0.34 7.73 -0.30
C VAL A 35 -1.38 7.26 0.73
N ILE A 36 -2.61 7.74 0.54
CA ILE A 36 -3.81 7.36 1.32
C ILE A 36 -4.70 6.37 0.54
N TYR A 37 -4.74 6.49 -0.78
CA TYR A 37 -5.63 5.72 -1.65
C TYR A 37 -4.91 4.56 -2.32
N CYS A 38 -5.60 3.42 -2.49
CA CYS A 38 -5.02 2.23 -3.13
C CYS A 38 -4.75 2.42 -4.63
N SER A 39 -5.45 3.36 -5.28
CA SER A 39 -5.35 3.65 -6.71
C SER A 39 -5.73 5.10 -7.00
N GLU A 40 -5.28 5.60 -8.16
CA GLU A 40 -5.66 6.93 -8.65
C GLU A 40 -7.18 7.05 -8.87
N LEU A 41 -7.83 5.97 -9.30
CA LEU A 41 -9.29 5.91 -9.41
C LEU A 41 -9.97 6.18 -8.06
N CYS A 42 -9.46 5.62 -6.97
CA CYS A 42 -9.98 5.91 -5.63
C CYS A 42 -9.69 7.36 -5.23
N ARG A 43 -8.52 7.92 -5.58
CA ARG A 43 -8.21 9.33 -5.35
C ARG A 43 -9.17 10.27 -6.08
N ARG A 44 -9.57 9.93 -7.32
CA ARG A 44 -10.51 10.72 -8.15
C ARG A 44 -11.99 10.55 -7.76
N ARG A 45 -12.33 9.53 -6.97
CA ARG A 45 -13.71 9.21 -6.54
C ARG A 45 -14.10 9.84 -5.20
N ARG A 46 -13.16 10.45 -4.48
CA ARG A 46 -13.45 11.29 -3.31
C ARG A 46 -13.91 12.65 -3.78
#